data_AF-A0A5N5WHN3-F1
#
_entry.id   AF-A0A5N5WHN3-F1
#
_cell.length_a   1.000
_cell.length_b   1.000
_cell.length_c   1.000
_cell.angle_alpha   90.00
_cell.angle_beta   90.00
_cell.angle_gamma   90.00
#
_symmetry.space_group_name_H-M   'P 1'
#
loop_
_entity.id
_entity.type
_entity.pdbx_description
1 polymer ?
#
loop_
_entity_poly.entity_id
_entity_poly.type
_entity_poly.pdbx_seq_one_letter_code
_entity_poly.pdbx_strand_id
1 'polypeptide(L)'
;MTCGIAGSGKSSLAHSIVSAYPSFKRLSIDSYIYSHHGLYDVDYPRERYEEYQLEAEEALRAELVAALERGDRGLILDFSFAFREVRDGGRE
;
A
#
# COMPACT_ATOMS: atom_id res chain seq x y z
N MET A 1 -12.03 1.14 2.15
CA MET A 1 -11.09 1.71 1.17
C MET A 1 -10.73 3.11 1.65
N THR A 2 -9.47 3.36 2.01
CA THR A 2 -9.02 4.71 2.37
C THR A 2 -8.45 5.39 1.12
N CYS A 3 -9.04 6.50 0.69
CA CYS A 3 -8.54 7.31 -0.42
C CYS A 3 -8.45 8.78 0.03
N GLY A 4 -7.41 9.49 -0.41
CA GLY A 4 -7.12 10.86 0.04
C GLY A 4 -5.67 11.26 -0.21
N ILE A 5 -5.39 12.56 -0.22
CA ILE A 5 -4.08 13.12 -0.53
C ILE A 5 -3.00 12.71 0.48
N ALA A 6 -1.71 12.68 0.09
CA ALA A 6 -0.61 12.42 1.03
C ALA A 6 -0.69 13.38 2.24
N GLY A 7 -0.42 12.87 3.44
CA GLY A 7 -0.54 13.66 4.68
C GLY A 7 -1.96 13.78 5.26
N SER A 8 -3.01 13.27 4.60
CA SER A 8 -4.39 13.33 5.12
C SER A 8 -4.71 12.35 6.26
N GLY A 9 -3.69 11.68 6.83
CA GLY A 9 -3.87 10.75 7.96
C GLY A 9 -4.44 9.37 7.62
N LYS A 10 -4.50 8.96 6.34
CA LYS A 10 -5.02 7.64 5.92
C LYS A 10 -4.31 6.49 6.62
N SER A 11 -2.99 6.50 6.60
CA SER A 11 -2.19 5.45 7.22
C SER A 11 -2.39 5.44 8.74
N SER A 12 -2.49 6.62 9.38
CA SER A 12 -2.82 6.72 10.81
C SER A 12 -4.19 6.13 11.13
N LEU A 13 -5.21 6.42 10.33
CA LEU A 13 -6.54 5.83 10.49
C LEU A 13 -6.52 4.31 10.27
N ALA A 14 -5.83 3.84 9.23
CA ALA A 14 -5.68 2.42 8.95
C ALA A 14 -4.98 1.69 10.10
N HIS A 15 -3.92 2.26 10.67
CA HIS A 15 -3.24 1.72 11.85
C HIS A 15 -4.17 1.66 13.07
N SER A 16 -4.95 2.71 13.33
CA SER A 16 -5.90 2.73 14.44
C SER A 16 -6.98 1.64 14.29
N ILE A 17 -7.49 1.41 13.09
CA ILE A 17 -8.49 0.36 12.84
C ILE A 17 -7.88 -1.03 13.04
N VAL A 18 -6.68 -1.30 12.51
CA VAL A 18 -5.99 -2.59 12.74
C VAL A 18 -5.71 -2.81 14.23
N SER A 19 -5.31 -1.76 14.95
CA SER A 19 -5.05 -1.84 16.39
C SER A 19 -6.32 -2.10 17.20
N ALA A 20 -7.46 -1.51 16.81
CA ALA A 20 -8.73 -1.69 17.49
C ALA A 20 -9.43 -3.00 17.12
N TYR A 21 -9.19 -3.49 15.90
CA TYR A 21 -9.78 -4.71 15.35
C TYR A 21 -8.69 -5.60 14.77
N PRO A 22 -8.05 -6.45 15.59
CA PRO A 22 -6.94 -7.32 15.16
C PRO A 22 -7.33 -8.32 14.08
N SER A 23 -8.63 -8.59 13.91
CA SER A 23 -9.17 -9.40 12.81
C SER A 23 -9.12 -8.68 11.46
N PHE A 24 -8.84 -7.37 11.43
CA PHE A 24 -8.73 -6.62 10.19
C PHE A 24 -7.30 -6.74 9.64
N LYS A 25 -7.20 -7.10 8.36
CA LYS A 25 -5.95 -7.18 7.63
C LYS A 25 -5.78 -5.96 6.74
N ARG A 26 -4.63 -5.29 6.83
CA ARG A 26 -4.27 -4.17 5.96
C ARG A 26 -3.43 -4.67 4.78
N LEU A 27 -3.84 -4.32 3.58
CA LEU A 27 -3.11 -4.51 2.33
C LEU A 27 -2.52 -3.16 1.94
N SER A 28 -1.18 -3.04 2.00
CA SER A 28 -0.46 -1.79 1.77
C SER A 28 0.78 -2.04 0.93
N ILE A 29 0.91 -1.28 -0.16
CA ILE A 29 2.06 -1.34 -1.07
C ILE A 29 3.35 -1.00 -0.31
N ASP A 30 3.36 0.11 0.45
CA ASP A 30 4.55 0.54 1.19
C ASP A 30 4.98 -0.52 2.21
N SER A 31 4.03 -1.13 2.92
CA SER A 31 4.34 -2.20 3.89
C SER A 31 4.85 -3.46 3.21
N TYR A 32 4.30 -3.82 2.04
CA TYR A 32 4.76 -4.97 1.26
C TYR A 32 6.19 -4.75 0.77
N ILE A 33 6.48 -3.60 0.17
CA ILE A 33 7.82 -3.27 -0.33
C ILE A 33 8.81 -3.28 0.84
N TYR A 34 8.46 -2.67 1.96
CA TYR A 34 9.32 -2.68 3.15
C TYR A 34 9.63 -4.08 3.65
N SER A 35 8.65 -4.98 3.71
CA SER A 35 8.88 -6.34 4.21
C SER A 35 9.68 -7.23 3.26
N HIS A 36 9.63 -6.97 1.94
CA HIS A 36 10.30 -7.80 0.93
C HIS A 36 11.65 -7.24 0.50
N HIS A 37 11.78 -5.92 0.39
CA HIS A 37 12.92 -5.23 -0.21
C HIS A 37 13.61 -4.25 0.76
N GLY A 38 13.00 -3.93 1.90
CA GLY A 38 13.55 -3.01 2.89
C GLY A 38 13.21 -1.54 2.64
N LEU A 39 14.04 -0.63 3.15
CA LEU A 39 13.85 0.81 3.05
C LEU A 39 14.28 1.38 1.70
N TYR A 40 13.45 2.25 1.14
CA TYR A 40 13.74 3.01 -0.07
C TYR A 40 15.03 3.82 0.06
N ASP A 41 15.88 3.73 -0.96
CA ASP A 41 17.16 4.46 -1.03
C ASP A 41 18.16 4.11 0.09
N VAL A 42 17.92 2.98 0.78
CA VAL A 42 18.80 2.41 1.81
C VAL A 42 19.13 0.96 1.46
N ASP A 43 18.11 0.12 1.36
CA ASP A 43 18.27 -1.31 1.09
C ASP A 43 18.17 -1.63 -0.41
N TYR A 44 17.54 -0.73 -1.18
CA TYR A 44 17.43 -0.84 -2.63
C TYR A 44 17.54 0.52 -3.33
N PRO A 45 18.04 0.54 -4.58
CA PRO A 45 18.23 1.77 -5.33
C PRO A 45 16.90 2.30 -5.89
N ARG A 46 16.77 3.62 -6.05
CA ARG A 46 15.52 4.31 -6.39
C ARG A 46 14.87 3.82 -7.68
N GLU A 47 15.70 3.39 -8.63
CA GLU A 47 15.30 2.92 -9.96
C GLU A 47 14.43 1.66 -9.87
N ARG A 48 14.61 0.85 -8.81
CA ARG A 48 13.81 -0.37 -8.59
C ARG A 48 12.46 -0.11 -7.93
N TYR A 49 12.21 1.11 -7.45
CA TYR A 49 10.98 1.38 -6.71
C TYR A 49 9.73 1.17 -7.57
N GLU A 50 9.78 1.52 -8.86
CA GLU A 50 8.66 1.30 -9.78
C GLU A 50 8.39 -0.20 -10.00
N GLU A 51 9.45 -0.99 -10.19
CA GLU A 51 9.35 -2.44 -10.30
C GLU A 51 8.71 -3.05 -9.04
N TYR A 52 9.15 -2.61 -7.86
CA TYR A 52 8.62 -3.11 -6.59
C TYR A 52 7.19 -2.64 -6.29
N GLN A 53 6.78 -1.47 -6.80
CA GLN A 53 5.39 -1.04 -6.74
C GLN A 53 4.48 -1.95 -7.59
N LEU A 54 4.90 -2.29 -8.81
CA LEU A 54 4.15 -3.20 -9.68
C LEU A 54 4.05 -4.60 -9.07
N GLU A 55 5.18 -5.13 -8.57
CA GLU A 55 5.22 -6.42 -7.87
C GLU A 55 4.25 -6.43 -6.67
N ALA A 56 4.29 -5.39 -5.83
CA ALA A 56 3.41 -5.26 -4.68
C ALA A 56 1.94 -5.17 -5.09
N GLU A 57 1.62 -4.44 -6.15
CA GLU A 57 0.24 -4.32 -6.65
C GLU A 57 -0.30 -5.67 -7.13
N GLU A 58 0.48 -6.40 -7.92
CA GLU A 58 0.11 -7.74 -8.40
C GLU A 58 -0.12 -8.72 -7.25
N ALA A 59 0.80 -8.76 -6.28
CA ALA A 59 0.72 -9.63 -5.13
C ALA A 59 -0.50 -9.31 -4.24
N LEU A 60 -0.70 -8.02 -3.91
CA LEU A 60 -1.81 -7.59 -3.05
C LEU A 60 -3.16 -7.73 -3.75
N ARG A 61 -3.21 -7.61 -5.08
CA ARG A 61 -4.41 -7.88 -5.87
C ARG A 61 -4.77 -9.37 -5.84
N ALA A 62 -3.80 -10.25 -6.01
CA ALA A 62 -4.02 -11.70 -5.90
C ALA A 62 -4.50 -12.07 -4.49
N GLU A 63 -3.90 -11.48 -3.46
CA GLU A 63 -4.31 -11.67 -2.07
C GLU A 63 -5.74 -11.19 -1.81
N LEU A 64 -6.11 -10.01 -2.33
CA LEU A 64 -7.45 -9.47 -2.23
C LEU A 64 -8.48 -10.41 -2.86
N VAL A 65 -8.23 -10.90 -4.08
CA VAL A 65 -9.13 -11.86 -4.76
C VAL A 65 -9.32 -13.10 -3.90
N ALA A 66 -8.22 -13.71 -3.44
CA ALA A 66 -8.29 -14.90 -2.60
C ALA A 66 -9.06 -14.66 -1.28
N ALA A 67 -8.92 -13.47 -0.68
CA ALA A 67 -9.64 -13.11 0.53
C ALA A 67 -11.14 -12.92 0.28
N LEU A 68 -11.51 -12.31 -0.85
CA LEU A 68 -12.91 -12.17 -1.27
C LEU A 68 -13.56 -13.53 -1.54
N GLU A 69 -12.85 -14.46 -2.20
CA GLU A 69 -13.32 -15.82 -2.47
C GLU A 69 -13.56 -16.62 -1.19
N ARG A 70 -12.71 -16.43 -0.16
CA ARG A 70 -12.93 -17.03 1.18
C ARG A 70 -14.06 -16.38 1.97
N GLY A 71 -14.55 -15.22 1.54
CA GLY A 71 -15.56 -14.44 2.25
C GLY A 71 -14.99 -13.68 3.46
N ASP A 72 -13.69 -13.38 3.47
CA ASP A 72 -13.02 -12.66 4.55
C ASP A 72 -13.67 -11.27 4.73
N ARG A 73 -14.02 -10.93 5.97
CA ARG A 73 -14.55 -9.61 6.33
C ARG A 73 -13.52 -8.89 7.20
N GLY A 74 -13.09 -7.70 6.79
CA GLY A 74 -12.09 -6.91 7.52
C GLY A 74 -10.83 -6.58 6.71
N LEU A 75 -10.96 -6.32 5.42
CA LEU A 75 -9.82 -5.91 4.59
C LEU A 75 -9.72 -4.38 4.53
N ILE A 76 -8.54 -3.85 4.82
CA ILE A 76 -8.22 -2.42 4.67
C ILE A 76 -7.28 -2.28 3.49
N LEU A 77 -7.78 -1.71 2.41
CA LEU A 77 -6.98 -1.33 1.25
C LEU A 77 -6.36 0.04 1.48
N ASP A 78 -5.03 0.05 1.60
CA ASP A 78 -4.20 1.25 1.74
C ASP A 78 -3.22 1.35 0.56
N PHE A 79 -3.80 1.60 -0.61
CA PHE A 79 -3.05 1.83 -1.84
C PHE A 79 -2.95 3.34 -2.04
N SER A 80 -1.73 3.86 -2.01
CA SER A 80 -1.49 5.23 -2.46
C SER A 80 -1.56 5.25 -3.98
N PHE A 81 -2.73 5.59 -4.54
CA PHE A 81 -2.90 5.86 -5.97
C PHE A 81 -2.25 7.19 -6.37
N ALA A 82 -1.00 7.41 -5.99
CA ALA A 82 -0.21 8.52 -6.48
C ALA A 82 0.18 8.20 -7.93
N PHE A 83 -0.76 8.43 -8.85
CA PHE A 83 -0.50 8.39 -10.28
C PHE A 83 0.77 9.18 -10.59
N ARG A 84 1.65 8.60 -11.41
CA ARG A 84 2.91 9.21 -11.85
C ARG A 84 2.73 10.65 -12.36
N GLU A 85 1.60 10.90 -13.03
CA GLU A 85 1.21 12.21 -13.56
C GLU A 85 1.11 13.31 -12.49
N VAL A 86 0.80 12.99 -11.24
CA VAL A 86 0.68 13.99 -10.16
C VAL A 86 2.03 14.27 -9.49
N ARG A 87 2.98 13.32 -9.51
CA ARG A 87 4.30 13.49 -8.88
C ARG A 87 5.25 14.33 -9.74
N ASP A 88 5.19 14.16 -11.05
CA ASP A 88 6.13 14.81 -11.99
C ASP A 88 5.62 16.19 -12.49
N GLY A 89 4.36 16.55 -12.22
CA GLY A 89 3.77 17.86 -12.57
C GLY A 89 4.15 19.04 -11.65
N GLY A 90 4.98 18.81 -10.64
CA GLY A 90 5.43 19.84 -9.68
C GLY A 90 6.80 20.46 -10.01
N ARG A 91 7.24 20.37 -11.27
CA ARG A 91 8.55 20.87 -11.71
C ARG A 91 8.48 21.62 -13.04
N GLU A 92 7.60 22.62 -13.13
CA GLU A 92 7.71 23.74 -14.07
C GLU A 92 7.25 25.04 -13.40
#